data_AF-A0A6G0XBS7-F1
#
_entry.id   AF-A0A6G0XBS7-F1
#
_cell.length_a   1.000
_cell.length_b   1.000
_cell.length_c   1.000
_cell.angle_alpha   90.00
_cell.angle_beta   90.00
_cell.angle_gamma   90.00
#
_symmetry.space_group_name_H-M   'P 1'
#
loop_
_entity.id
_entity.type
_entity.pdbx_description
1 polymer ?
#
loop_
_entity_poly.entity_id
_entity_poly.type
_entity_poly.pdbx_seq_one_letter_code
_entity_poly.pdbx_strand_id
1 'polypeptide(L)'
;MCIILDECVMLVILGLQAMTVLPAIAVTREVGLAILIFYLVTALFSVCYSFLYTLRECCPCLDIIQRHGSKVFYLFHIGLIATTIATISILLEPYFGGVDFTKYCAEHKLDINLSGTTCVKLQGYMVIAIMALTLEVGLSLYLLVLGRRIAKKHAVEYSRLMREKSLNEAEIASVKRTNTSFQKKSSGNQLTSAEVI
;
A
#
# COMPACT_ATOMS: atom_id res chain seq x y z
N MET A 1 7.48 28.08 0.98
CA MET A 1 8.18 26.84 0.61
C MET A 1 7.13 25.73 0.56
N CYS A 2 6.73 25.29 -0.64
CA CYS A 2 5.73 24.22 -0.77
C CYS A 2 6.39 22.90 -0.36
N ILE A 3 6.10 22.42 0.85
CA ILE A 3 6.47 21.08 1.28
C ILE A 3 5.61 20.13 0.45
N ILE A 4 6.20 19.50 -0.57
CA ILE A 4 5.52 18.42 -1.29
C ILE A 4 5.23 17.34 -0.24
N LEU A 5 3.93 17.02 -0.05
CA LEU A 5 3.49 15.99 0.88
C LEU A 5 4.07 14.64 0.44
N ASP A 6 4.55 13.82 1.38
CA ASP A 6 5.11 12.48 1.11
C ASP A 6 4.14 11.62 0.28
N GLU A 7 2.83 11.83 0.46
CA GLU A 7 1.74 11.19 -0.27
C GLU A 7 1.75 11.55 -1.77
N CYS A 8 2.02 12.81 -2.13
CA CYS A 8 2.14 13.24 -3.53
C CYS A 8 3.41 12.68 -4.17
N VAL A 9 4.52 12.64 -3.42
CA VAL A 9 5.75 11.99 -3.90
C VAL A 9 5.49 10.51 -4.18
N MET A 10 4.71 9.83 -3.32
CA MET A 10 4.35 8.43 -3.55
C MET A 10 3.61 8.25 -4.87
N LEU A 11 2.63 9.09 -5.20
CA LEU A 11 1.92 9.01 -6.47
C LEU A 11 2.84 9.16 -7.69
N VAL A 12 3.79 10.09 -7.62
CA VAL A 12 4.78 10.29 -8.70
C VAL A 12 5.66 9.06 -8.87
N ILE A 13 6.15 8.49 -7.78
CA ILE A 13 7.01 7.30 -7.83
C ILE A 13 6.23 6.09 -8.32
N LEU A 14 4.99 5.88 -7.86
CA LEU A 14 4.11 4.83 -8.40
C LEU A 14 3.89 5.02 -9.91
N GLY A 15 3.65 6.25 -10.37
CA GLY A 15 3.55 6.54 -11.81
C GLY A 15 4.82 6.18 -12.59
N LEU A 16 5.99 6.44 -12.03
CA LEU A 16 7.27 6.01 -12.60
C LEU A 16 7.40 4.49 -12.64
N GLN A 17 6.96 3.80 -11.58
CA GLN A 17 6.96 2.33 -11.53
C GLN A 17 6.02 1.70 -12.57
N ALA A 18 4.88 2.33 -12.83
CA ALA A 18 3.99 1.87 -13.90
C ALA A 18 4.72 1.84 -15.26
N MET A 19 5.51 2.87 -15.56
CA MET A 19 6.23 2.99 -16.83
C MET A 19 7.37 1.99 -16.97
N THR A 20 8.07 1.65 -15.87
CA THR A 20 9.20 0.71 -15.85
C THR A 20 8.76 -0.75 -16.01
N VAL A 21 7.51 -1.09 -15.66
CA VAL A 21 6.95 -2.45 -15.83
C VAL A 21 6.47 -2.72 -17.26
N LEU A 22 6.09 -1.70 -18.03
CA LEU A 22 5.53 -1.87 -19.40
C LEU A 22 6.42 -2.67 -20.36
N PRO A 23 7.75 -2.44 -20.43
CA PRO A 23 8.60 -3.19 -21.34
C PRO A 23 8.62 -4.70 -21.03
N ALA A 24 8.52 -5.09 -19.75
CA ALA A 24 8.50 -6.51 -19.37
C ALA A 24 7.24 -7.22 -19.88
N ILE A 25 6.09 -6.52 -19.89
CA ILE A 25 4.82 -7.00 -20.46
C ILE A 25 4.92 -7.16 -21.97
N ALA A 26 5.53 -6.18 -22.64
CA ALA A 26 5.68 -6.18 -24.09
C ALA A 26 6.53 -7.35 -24.61
N VAL A 27 7.47 -7.82 -23.78
CA VAL A 27 8.47 -8.83 -24.14
C VAL A 27 8.12 -10.22 -23.61
N THR A 28 7.49 -10.32 -22.44
CA THR A 28 7.07 -11.60 -21.84
C THR A 28 5.60 -11.54 -21.44
N ARG A 29 4.76 -12.30 -22.14
CA ARG A 29 3.31 -12.27 -21.93
C ARG A 29 2.93 -12.74 -20.52
N GLU A 30 3.28 -13.96 -20.16
CA GLU A 30 2.85 -14.56 -18.89
C GLU A 30 3.51 -13.90 -17.67
N VAL A 31 4.84 -13.77 -17.72
CA VAL A 31 5.61 -13.18 -16.62
C VAL A 31 5.30 -11.69 -16.46
N GLY A 32 5.21 -10.94 -17.57
CA GLY A 32 4.88 -9.53 -17.53
C GLY A 32 3.47 -9.25 -17.01
N LEU A 33 2.46 -10.05 -17.39
CA LEU A 33 1.11 -9.93 -16.84
C LEU A 33 1.07 -10.19 -15.33
N ALA A 34 1.80 -11.19 -14.84
CA ALA A 34 1.88 -11.48 -13.41
C ALA A 34 2.46 -10.29 -12.62
N ILE A 35 3.56 -9.69 -13.11
CA ILE A 35 4.14 -8.48 -12.49
C ILE A 35 3.16 -7.32 -12.54
N LEU A 36 2.48 -7.10 -13.66
CA LEU A 36 1.51 -6.01 -13.80
C LEU A 36 0.39 -6.13 -12.75
N ILE A 37 -0.20 -7.31 -12.62
CA ILE A 37 -1.28 -7.54 -11.64
C ILE A 37 -0.75 -7.28 -10.23
N PHE A 38 0.44 -7.80 -9.91
CA PHE A 38 1.03 -7.62 -8.59
C PHE A 38 1.38 -6.15 -8.30
N TYR A 39 1.87 -5.41 -9.31
CA TYR A 39 2.08 -3.97 -9.26
C TYR A 39 0.77 -3.22 -9.02
N LEU A 40 -0.31 -3.53 -9.77
CA LEU A 40 -1.61 -2.84 -9.61
C LEU A 40 -2.19 -3.02 -8.21
N VAL A 41 -2.12 -4.24 -7.66
CA VAL A 41 -2.55 -4.52 -6.27
C VAL A 41 -1.70 -3.72 -5.28
N THR A 42 -0.38 -3.72 -5.47
CA THR A 42 0.57 -2.98 -4.62
C THR A 42 0.32 -1.48 -4.68
N ALA A 43 0.09 -0.93 -5.86
CA ALA A 43 -0.17 0.49 -6.10
C ALA A 43 -1.50 0.91 -5.48
N LEU A 44 -2.59 0.16 -5.71
CA LEU A 44 -3.89 0.43 -5.11
C LEU A 44 -3.80 0.43 -3.59
N PHE A 45 -3.15 -0.57 -3.01
CA PHE A 45 -2.94 -0.63 -1.56
C PHE A 45 -2.11 0.55 -1.06
N SER A 46 -1.04 0.93 -1.77
CA SER A 46 -0.16 2.05 -1.41
C SER A 46 -0.89 3.39 -1.43
N VAL A 47 -1.76 3.61 -2.41
CA VAL A 47 -2.61 4.80 -2.49
C VAL A 47 -3.61 4.81 -1.34
N CYS A 48 -4.36 3.72 -1.14
CA CYS A 48 -5.31 3.62 -0.03
C CYS A 48 -4.66 3.82 1.33
N TYR A 49 -3.45 3.29 1.53
CA TYR A 49 -2.68 3.45 2.75
C TYR A 49 -2.21 4.89 2.96
N SER A 50 -1.68 5.54 1.92
CA SER A 50 -1.17 6.91 2.02
C SER A 50 -2.26 7.95 2.26
N PHE A 51 -3.43 7.73 1.65
CA PHE A 51 -4.59 8.62 1.76
C PHE A 51 -5.62 8.14 2.80
N LEU A 52 -5.20 7.26 3.73
CA LEU A 52 -6.08 6.68 4.74
C LEU A 52 -6.85 7.73 5.55
N TYR A 53 -6.23 8.88 5.81
CA TYR A 53 -6.86 9.99 6.53
C TYR A 53 -8.10 10.53 5.79
N THR A 54 -7.99 10.77 4.49
CA THR A 54 -9.09 11.24 3.64
C THR A 54 -10.19 10.20 3.51
N LEU A 55 -9.82 8.91 3.52
CA LEU A 55 -10.77 7.80 3.34
C LEU A 55 -11.49 7.40 4.63
N ARG A 56 -10.94 7.75 5.80
CA ARG A 56 -11.50 7.38 7.12
C ARG A 56 -12.90 7.93 7.35
N GLU A 57 -13.20 9.12 6.83
CA GLU A 57 -14.52 9.73 6.93
C GLU A 57 -15.59 8.91 6.17
N CYS A 58 -15.20 8.15 5.15
CA CYS A 58 -16.12 7.37 4.33
C CYS A 58 -16.37 5.94 4.86
N CYS A 59 -15.43 5.32 5.59
CA CYS A 59 -15.55 3.90 5.96
C CYS A 59 -14.93 3.57 7.35
N PRO A 60 -15.72 3.11 8.34
CA PRO A 60 -15.22 2.69 9.65
C PRO A 60 -14.39 1.39 9.63
N CYS A 61 -14.42 0.63 8.52
CA CYS A 61 -13.65 -0.60 8.32
C CYS A 61 -12.13 -0.37 8.27
N LEU A 62 -11.69 0.89 8.18
CA LEU A 62 -10.29 1.29 7.95
C LEU A 62 -9.38 1.22 9.19
N ASP A 63 -9.94 0.96 10.39
CA ASP A 63 -9.16 0.81 11.62
C ASP A 63 -8.11 -0.32 11.54
N ILE A 64 -8.41 -1.41 10.81
CA ILE A 64 -7.47 -2.52 10.60
C ILE A 64 -6.28 -2.06 9.75
N ILE A 65 -6.53 -1.26 8.70
CA ILE A 65 -5.50 -0.71 7.83
C ILE A 65 -4.65 0.31 8.60
N GLN A 66 -5.24 1.05 9.53
CA GLN A 66 -4.48 1.98 10.39
C GLN A 66 -3.50 1.25 11.31
N ARG A 67 -3.86 0.05 11.78
CA ARG A 67 -3.02 -0.75 12.69
C ARG A 67 -1.97 -1.62 11.99
N HIS A 68 -2.32 -2.22 10.85
CA HIS A 68 -1.47 -3.20 10.16
C HIS A 68 -1.01 -2.75 8.77
N GLY A 69 -1.51 -1.63 8.26
CA GLY A 69 -1.28 -1.20 6.88
C GLY A 69 0.18 -0.98 6.55
N SER A 70 1.01 -0.53 7.50
CA SER A 70 2.45 -0.42 7.29
C SER A 70 3.08 -1.78 6.98
N LYS A 71 2.76 -2.83 7.75
CA LYS A 71 3.32 -4.18 7.54
C LYS A 71 2.94 -4.72 6.17
N VAL A 72 1.68 -4.53 5.77
CA VAL A 72 1.16 -4.96 4.47
C VAL A 72 1.82 -4.16 3.33
N PHE A 73 2.03 -2.86 3.53
CA PHE A 73 2.77 -2.00 2.59
C PHE A 73 4.19 -2.54 2.37
N TYR A 74 4.95 -2.80 3.44
CA TYR A 74 6.30 -3.36 3.33
C TYR A 74 6.28 -4.74 2.65
N LEU A 75 5.33 -5.59 3.00
CA LEU A 75 5.22 -6.93 2.41
C LEU A 75 4.99 -6.88 0.90
N PHE A 76 4.10 -5.99 0.43
CA PHE A 76 3.85 -5.84 -1.01
C PHE A 76 5.07 -5.30 -1.76
N HIS A 77 5.71 -4.25 -1.25
CA HIS A 77 6.90 -3.67 -1.91
C HIS A 77 8.12 -4.60 -1.88
N ILE A 78 8.35 -5.35 -0.79
CA ILE A 78 9.39 -6.39 -0.74
C ILE A 78 9.07 -7.52 -1.73
N GLY A 79 7.79 -7.93 -1.79
CA GLY A 79 7.34 -8.89 -2.79
C GLY A 79 7.56 -8.39 -4.23
N LEU A 80 7.38 -7.09 -4.47
CA LEU A 80 7.52 -6.50 -5.80
C LEU A 80 8.99 -6.51 -6.22
N ILE A 81 9.88 -6.16 -5.30
CA ILE A 81 11.34 -6.30 -5.48
C ILE A 81 11.71 -7.75 -5.80
N ALA A 82 11.27 -8.71 -4.99
CA ALA A 82 11.59 -10.12 -5.17
C ALA A 82 11.11 -10.66 -6.52
N THR A 83 9.88 -10.31 -6.91
CA THR A 83 9.27 -10.73 -8.18
C THR A 83 10.01 -10.08 -9.35
N THR A 84 10.36 -8.80 -9.24
CA THR A 84 11.11 -8.07 -10.27
C THR A 84 12.51 -8.66 -10.47
N ILE A 85 13.23 -9.00 -9.40
CA ILE A 85 14.53 -9.68 -9.46
C ILE A 85 14.40 -11.06 -10.12
N ALA A 86 13.35 -11.83 -9.76
CA ALA A 86 13.08 -13.12 -10.40
C ALA A 86 12.83 -12.95 -11.91
N THR A 87 12.05 -11.95 -12.31
CA THR A 87 11.83 -11.64 -13.73
C THR A 87 13.10 -11.22 -14.45
N ILE A 88 13.91 -10.34 -13.86
CA ILE A 88 15.21 -9.97 -14.42
C ILE A 88 16.07 -11.22 -14.65
N SER A 89 16.06 -12.16 -13.69
CA SER A 89 16.83 -13.41 -13.79
C SER A 89 16.35 -14.28 -14.95
N ILE A 90 15.04 -14.40 -15.15
CA ILE A 90 14.45 -15.10 -16.31
C ILE A 90 14.85 -14.41 -17.62
N LEU A 91 14.76 -13.08 -17.69
CA LEU A 91 15.13 -12.33 -18.89
C LEU A 91 16.63 -12.39 -19.20
N LEU A 92 17.47 -12.64 -18.20
CA LEU A 92 18.92 -12.76 -18.36
C LEU A 92 19.37 -14.16 -18.81
N GLU A 93 18.54 -15.18 -18.64
CA GLU A 93 18.86 -16.57 -18.99
C GLU A 93 19.47 -16.75 -20.41
N PRO A 94 18.90 -16.19 -21.49
CA PRO A 94 19.48 -16.36 -22.83
C PRO A 94 20.86 -15.72 -22.99
N TYR A 95 21.23 -14.76 -22.15
CA TYR A 95 22.54 -14.09 -22.21
C TYR A 95 23.65 -14.88 -21.50
N PHE A 96 23.28 -15.75 -20.54
CA PHE A 96 24.22 -16.58 -19.81
C PHE A 96 24.31 -18.01 -20.32
N GLY A 97 23.32 -18.48 -21.09
CA GLY A 97 23.23 -19.88 -21.54
C GLY A 97 24.18 -20.27 -22.68
N GLY A 98 24.86 -19.33 -23.34
CA GLY A 98 25.73 -19.61 -24.49
C GLY A 98 24.99 -20.12 -25.74
N VAL A 99 23.66 -20.09 -25.73
CA VAL A 99 22.79 -20.48 -26.84
C VAL A 99 22.43 -19.24 -27.66
N ASP A 100 22.31 -19.39 -28.98
CA ASP A 100 21.80 -18.30 -29.84
C ASP A 100 20.41 -17.86 -29.38
N PHE A 101 20.24 -16.55 -29.17
CA PHE A 101 18.99 -15.94 -28.75
C PHE A 101 17.81 -16.33 -29.63
N THR A 102 18.03 -16.44 -30.95
CA THR A 102 16.97 -16.80 -31.91
C THR A 102 16.42 -18.19 -31.64
N LYS A 103 17.30 -19.13 -31.26
CA LYS A 103 16.93 -20.49 -30.90
C LYS A 103 16.16 -20.51 -29.57
N TYR A 104 16.67 -19.81 -28.56
CA TYR A 104 15.99 -19.68 -27.27
C TYR A 104 14.59 -19.08 -27.41
N CYS A 105 14.46 -18.01 -28.21
CA CYS A 105 13.20 -17.33 -28.49
C CYS A 105 12.15 -18.27 -29.11
N ALA A 106 12.54 -19.08 -30.09
CA ALA A 106 11.64 -20.04 -30.73
C ALA A 106 11.24 -21.20 -29.79
N GLU A 107 12.19 -21.73 -29.01
CA GLU A 107 11.94 -22.81 -28.05
C GLU A 107 10.95 -22.38 -26.95
N HIS A 108 11.03 -21.13 -26.50
CA HIS A 108 10.18 -20.56 -25.46
C HIS A 108 8.98 -19.78 -26.01
N LYS A 109 8.75 -19.80 -27.33
CA LYS A 109 7.63 -19.11 -28.02
C LYS A 109 7.52 -17.62 -27.67
N LEU A 110 8.67 -16.96 -27.49
CA LEU A 110 8.73 -15.54 -27.13
C LEU A 110 8.39 -14.63 -28.31
N ASP A 111 8.36 -15.16 -29.53
CA ASP A 111 7.86 -14.50 -30.74
C ASP A 111 6.35 -14.25 -30.71
N ILE A 112 5.61 -14.98 -29.86
CA ILE A 112 4.18 -14.75 -29.58
C ILE A 112 4.02 -13.73 -28.45
N ASN A 113 4.71 -12.60 -28.56
CA ASN A 113 4.66 -11.52 -27.58
C ASN A 113 3.57 -10.48 -27.91
N LEU A 114 3.22 -9.67 -26.91
CA LEU A 114 2.20 -8.63 -27.02
C LEU A 114 2.63 -7.45 -27.91
N SER A 115 3.92 -7.29 -28.17
CA SER A 115 4.45 -6.23 -29.04
C SER A 115 4.49 -6.62 -30.53
N GLY A 116 4.15 -7.87 -30.88
CA GLY A 116 4.24 -8.37 -32.25
C GLY A 116 5.68 -8.38 -32.80
N THR A 117 6.66 -8.40 -31.90
CA THR A 117 8.07 -8.24 -32.24
C THR A 117 8.70 -9.58 -32.60
N THR A 118 9.42 -9.64 -33.72
CA THR A 118 10.17 -10.84 -34.13
C THR A 118 11.39 -11.09 -33.23
N CYS A 119 11.85 -12.35 -33.14
CA CYS A 119 12.99 -12.73 -32.28
C CYS A 119 14.25 -11.88 -32.49
N VAL A 120 14.54 -11.44 -33.72
CA VAL A 120 15.70 -10.60 -34.05
C VAL A 120 15.67 -9.25 -33.31
N LYS A 121 14.49 -8.62 -33.23
CA LYS A 121 14.32 -7.33 -32.54
C LYS A 121 14.07 -7.53 -31.04
N LEU A 122 13.53 -8.69 -30.65
CA LEU A 122 13.16 -9.00 -29.28
C LEU A 122 14.36 -9.00 -28.32
N GLN A 123 15.55 -9.38 -28.80
CA GLN A 123 16.78 -9.32 -28.03
C GLN A 123 17.05 -7.90 -27.51
N GLY A 124 16.98 -6.88 -28.36
CA GLY A 124 17.17 -5.49 -27.95
C GLY A 124 16.11 -5.02 -26.95
N TYR A 125 14.85 -5.40 -27.16
CA TYR A 125 13.77 -5.05 -26.22
C TYR A 125 13.89 -5.76 -24.87
N MET A 126 14.43 -6.98 -24.82
CA MET A 126 14.75 -7.66 -23.56
C MET A 126 15.76 -6.86 -22.74
N VAL A 127 16.79 -6.29 -23.36
CA VAL A 127 17.76 -5.43 -22.66
C VAL A 127 17.08 -4.19 -22.08
N ILE A 128 16.22 -3.53 -22.86
CA ILE A 128 15.44 -2.36 -22.39
C ILE A 128 14.55 -2.76 -21.21
N ALA A 129 13.91 -3.93 -21.27
CA ALA A 129 13.10 -4.45 -20.17
C ALA A 129 13.93 -4.71 -18.92
N ILE A 130 15.11 -5.32 -19.04
CA ILE A 130 16.03 -5.53 -17.91
C ILE A 130 16.45 -4.20 -17.26
N MET A 131 16.81 -3.20 -18.08
CA MET A 131 17.18 -1.87 -17.57
C MET A 131 16.01 -1.19 -16.83
N ALA A 132 14.80 -1.26 -17.41
CA ALA A 132 13.61 -0.68 -16.82
C ALA A 132 13.23 -1.37 -15.49
N LEU A 133 13.27 -2.71 -15.46
CA LEU A 133 13.04 -3.48 -14.23
C LEU A 133 14.13 -3.26 -13.17
N THR A 134 15.37 -2.97 -13.57
CA THR A 134 16.42 -2.61 -12.62
C THR A 134 16.13 -1.26 -11.96
N LEU A 135 15.65 -0.28 -12.74
CA LEU A 135 15.17 0.99 -12.19
C LEU A 135 13.97 0.78 -11.27
N GLU A 136 13.08 -0.16 -11.61
CA GLU A 136 11.91 -0.52 -10.79
C GLU A 136 12.28 -1.00 -9.38
N VAL A 137 13.35 -1.80 -9.26
CA VAL A 137 13.88 -2.21 -7.95
C VAL A 137 14.34 -0.99 -7.15
N GLY A 138 15.03 -0.04 -7.79
CA GLY A 138 15.46 1.20 -7.15
C GLY A 138 14.29 2.07 -6.67
N LEU A 139 13.24 2.21 -7.48
CA LEU A 139 12.01 2.93 -7.11
C LEU A 139 11.28 2.24 -5.96
N SER A 140 11.19 0.91 -5.97
CA SER A 140 10.60 0.12 -4.88
C SER A 140 11.35 0.32 -3.56
N LEU A 141 12.69 0.30 -3.59
CA LEU A 141 13.51 0.58 -2.40
C LEU A 141 13.27 2.01 -1.88
N TYR A 142 13.14 2.99 -2.76
CA TYR A 142 12.81 4.35 -2.37
C TYR A 142 11.42 4.43 -1.72
N LEU A 143 10.43 3.69 -2.23
CA LEU A 143 9.10 3.61 -1.63
C LEU A 143 9.10 2.95 -0.25
N LEU A 144 10.00 2.00 0.03
CA LEU A 144 10.17 1.47 1.39
C LEU A 144 10.62 2.56 2.37
N VAL A 145 11.57 3.41 1.95
CA VAL A 145 12.04 4.54 2.76
C VAL A 145 10.94 5.57 2.96
N LEU A 146 10.20 5.92 1.89
CA LEU A 146 9.07 6.83 1.95
C LEU A 146 7.94 6.28 2.85
N GLY A 147 7.64 4.99 2.72
CA GLY A 147 6.65 4.28 3.54
C GLY A 147 6.98 4.32 5.03
N ARG A 148 8.27 4.37 5.41
CA ARG A 148 8.67 4.61 6.81
C ARG A 148 8.22 5.97 7.33
N ARG A 149 8.36 7.03 6.52
CA ARG A 149 7.93 8.39 6.88
C ARG A 149 6.42 8.46 7.05
N ILE A 150 5.69 7.91 6.07
CA ILE A 150 4.22 7.84 6.08
C ILE A 150 3.71 7.01 7.27
N ALA A 151 4.31 5.84 7.54
CA ALA A 151 3.94 5.01 8.68
C ALA A 151 4.14 5.72 10.03
N LYS A 152 5.23 6.48 10.18
CA LYS A 152 5.47 7.28 11.39
C LYS A 152 4.39 8.35 11.57
N LYS A 153 4.01 9.05 10.49
CA LYS A 153 2.91 10.02 10.48
C LYS A 153 1.59 9.37 10.92
N HIS A 154 1.23 8.22 10.35
CA HIS A 154 0.03 7.49 10.74
C HIS A 154 0.05 6.99 12.19
N ALA A 155 1.20 6.55 12.70
CA ALA A 155 1.33 6.08 14.09
C ALA A 155 1.10 7.21 15.10
N VAL A 156 1.70 8.39 14.86
CA VAL A 156 1.46 9.58 15.68
C VAL A 156 -0.02 9.95 15.67
N GLU A 157 -0.64 9.96 14.49
CA GLU A 157 -2.04 10.32 14.38
C GLU A 157 -2.99 9.32 15.01
N TYR A 158 -2.72 8.02 14.84
CA TYR A 158 -3.48 6.98 15.52
C TYR A 158 -3.42 7.15 17.05
N SER A 159 -2.25 7.47 17.59
CA SER A 159 -2.10 7.70 19.04
C SER A 159 -2.89 8.92 19.53
N ARG A 160 -2.93 10.02 18.73
CA ARG A 160 -3.73 11.21 19.04
C ARG A 160 -5.22 10.88 19.06
N LEU A 161 -5.71 10.18 18.03
CA LEU A 161 -7.11 9.80 17.90
C LEU A 161 -7.56 8.84 19.01
N MET A 162 -6.72 7.88 19.39
CA MET A 162 -7.02 6.98 20.50
C MET A 162 -7.09 7.74 21.84
N ARG A 163 -6.29 8.79 22.01
CA ARG A 163 -6.36 9.68 23.18
C ARG A 163 -7.61 10.55 23.18
N GLU A 164 -8.00 11.13 22.04
CA GLU A 164 -9.25 11.89 21.92
C GLU A 164 -10.47 11.01 22.20
N LYS A 165 -10.48 9.78 21.67
CA LYS A 165 -11.55 8.82 21.93
C LYS A 165 -11.66 8.45 23.42
N SER A 166 -10.54 8.21 24.09
CA SER A 166 -10.56 7.86 25.52
C SER A 166 -11.01 9.03 26.40
N LEU A 167 -10.66 10.27 26.04
CA LEU A 167 -11.15 11.47 26.72
C LEU A 167 -12.66 11.64 26.53
N ASN A 168 -13.17 11.49 25.31
CA ASN A 168 -14.61 11.58 25.03
C ASN A 168 -15.40 10.48 25.76
N GLU A 169 -14.89 9.24 25.79
CA GLU A 169 -15.53 8.15 26.53
C GLU A 169 -15.52 8.41 28.04
N ALA A 170 -14.44 8.97 28.59
CA ALA A 170 -14.37 9.36 30.00
C ALA A 170 -15.32 10.51 30.34
N GLU A 171 -15.47 11.49 29.44
CA GLU A 171 -16.43 12.59 29.58
C GLU A 171 -17.87 12.06 29.59
N ILE A 172 -18.24 11.24 28.62
CA ILE A 172 -19.57 10.59 28.55
C ILE A 172 -19.84 9.75 29.81
N ALA A 173 -18.84 9.00 30.28
CA ALA A 173 -18.96 8.22 31.51
C ALA A 173 -19.16 9.11 32.75
N SER A 174 -18.50 10.27 32.82
CA SER A 174 -18.66 11.23 33.92
C SER A 174 -20.03 11.90 33.91
N VAL A 175 -20.54 12.31 32.76
CA VAL A 175 -21.91 12.85 32.59
C VAL A 175 -22.96 11.80 33.00
N LYS A 176 -22.77 10.54 32.59
CA LYS A 176 -23.68 9.44 32.97
C LYS A 176 -23.70 9.18 34.47
N ARG A 177 -22.55 9.27 35.16
CA ARG A 177 -22.46 9.18 36.63
C ARG A 177 -23.13 10.37 37.33
N THR A 178 -22.97 11.57 36.80
CA THR A 178 -23.60 12.78 37.36
C THR A 178 -25.13 12.70 37.25
N ASN A 179 -25.66 12.28 36.10
CA ASN A 179 -27.11 12.11 35.90
C ASN A 179 -27.73 11.00 36.79
N THR A 180 -27.02 9.90 37.02
CA THR A 180 -27.46 8.86 37.96
C THR A 180 -27.39 9.31 39.42
N SER A 181 -26.41 10.14 39.78
CA SER A 181 -26.33 10.74 41.12
C SER A 181 -27.43 11.78 41.39
N PHE A 182 -27.84 12.53 40.36
CA PHE A 182 -28.95 13.49 40.42
C PHE A 182 -30.30 12.77 40.57
N GLN A 183 -30.54 11.69 39.83
CA GLN A 183 -31.75 10.87 40.03
C GLN A 183 -31.82 10.26 41.43
N LYS A 184 -30.69 9.79 41.98
CA LYS A 184 -30.67 9.19 43.32
C LYS A 184 -30.91 10.21 44.45
N LYS A 185 -30.54 11.48 44.26
CA LYS A 185 -30.86 12.57 45.20
C LYS A 185 -32.30 13.08 45.10
N SER A 186 -32.95 12.94 43.94
CA SER A 186 -34.36 13.36 43.76
C SER A 186 -35.38 12.42 44.43
N SER A 187 -34.97 11.21 44.85
CA SER A 187 -35.85 10.22 45.48
C SER A 187 -35.77 10.20 47.02
N GLY A 188 -35.05 11.16 47.63
CA GLY A 188 -34.68 11.13 49.05
C GLY A 188 -35.38 12.14 49.97
N ASN A 189 -36.35 12.94 49.48
CA ASN A 189 -37.10 13.88 50.31
C ASN A 189 -38.61 13.57 50.27
N GLN A 190 -39.01 12.51 50.96
CA GLN A 190 -40.34 12.48 51.60
C GLN A 190 -40.14 12.81 53.07
N LEU A 191 -40.40 14.07 53.41
CA LEU A 191 -40.51 14.54 54.79
C LEU A 191 -41.58 13.72 55.50
N THR A 192 -41.17 13.08 56.59
CA THR A 192 -42.04 12.70 57.70
C THR A 192 -42.69 13.95 58.29
N SER A 193 -44.02 14.05 58.21
CA SER A 193 -44.82 14.80 59.17
C SER A 193 -45.90 13.88 59.71
N ALA A 194 -45.74 13.50 60.97
CA ALA A 194 -46.78 12.96 61.82
C ALA A 194 -47.55 14.10 62.49
N GLU A 195 -48.88 13.98 62.61
CA GLU A 195 -49.75 14.30 63.77
C GLU A 195 -51.23 14.18 63.32
N VAL A 196 -52.04 13.27 63.92
CA VAL A 196 -52.96 13.50 65.07
C VAL A 196 -54.03 14.56 64.70
N ILE A 197 -55.32 14.26 64.48
CA ILE A 197 -56.35 13.50 65.24
C ILE A 197 -57.26 12.74 64.26
#